data_AF-A0A1A0UIK4-F1
#
_entry.id   AF-A0A1A0UIK4-F1
#
_cell.length_a   1.000
_cell.length_b   1.000
_cell.length_c   1.000
_cell.angle_alpha   90.00
_cell.angle_beta   90.00
_cell.angle_gamma   90.00
#
_symmetry.space_group_name_H-M   'P 1'
#
loop_
_entity.id
_entity.type
_entity.pdbx_description
1 polymer ?
#
loop_
_entity_poly.entity_id
_entity_poly.type
_entity_poly.pdbx_seq_one_letter_code
_entity_poly.pdbx_strand_id
1 'polypeptide(L)'
;MPTAVGTNGAMTPGRQCLDTAEGVLIALRHCTVDEAFREMIRAAQQHQVPLFTLADALVTAAGGKAECPNAAARTAVLAEWGALLQTTAPL
;
A
#
# COMPACT_ATOMS: atom_id res chain seq x y z
N MET A 1 -4.59 -3.55 42.74
CA MET A 1 -4.96 -2.34 41.98
C MET A 1 -3.68 -1.66 41.50
N PRO A 2 -3.54 -1.24 40.24
CA PRO A 2 -3.82 -1.95 38.99
C PRO A 2 -2.55 -2.15 38.14
N THR A 3 -2.73 -3.01 37.15
CA THR A 3 -1.84 -3.53 36.10
C THR A 3 -1.10 -2.45 35.32
N ALA A 4 0.22 -2.65 35.14
CA ALA A 4 1.00 -1.97 34.13
C ALA A 4 0.47 -2.41 32.75
N VAL A 5 -0.33 -1.55 32.13
CA VAL A 5 -0.68 -1.67 30.71
C VAL A 5 0.62 -1.57 29.92
N GLY A 6 1.03 -2.68 29.31
CA GLY A 6 2.17 -2.72 28.41
C GLY A 6 1.99 -1.64 27.35
N THR A 7 2.99 -0.77 27.25
CA THR A 7 3.05 0.32 26.29
C THR A 7 2.68 -0.19 24.91
N ASN A 8 1.51 0.21 24.44
CA ASN A 8 1.03 0.03 23.09
C ASN A 8 2.16 0.51 22.17
N GLY A 9 2.85 -0.42 21.49
CA GLY A 9 3.94 -0.10 20.58
C GLY A 9 3.37 0.81 19.51
N ALA A 10 3.67 2.11 19.60
CA ALA A 10 3.17 3.10 18.65
C ALA A 10 3.76 2.77 17.28
N MET A 11 3.03 1.96 16.51
CA MET A 11 3.37 1.63 15.14
C MET A 11 3.41 2.96 14.39
N THR A 12 4.57 3.30 13.85
CA THR A 12 4.72 4.57 13.15
C THR A 12 3.75 4.60 11.97
N PRO A 13 3.12 5.76 11.66
CA PRO A 13 2.11 5.86 10.61
C PRO A 13 2.59 5.30 9.25
N GLY A 14 3.89 5.42 8.95
CA GLY A 14 4.48 4.86 7.74
C GLY A 14 4.46 3.32 7.69
N ARG A 15 4.69 2.63 8.82
CA ARG A 15 4.63 1.16 8.87
C ARG A 15 3.21 0.66 8.66
N GLN A 16 2.23 1.26 9.33
CA GLN A 16 0.81 0.93 9.16
C GLN A 16 0.35 1.08 7.70
N CYS A 17 0.80 2.14 7.02
CA CYS A 17 0.46 2.38 5.63
C CYS A 17 1.04 1.32 4.69
N LEU A 18 2.29 0.93 4.91
CA LEU A 18 2.94 -0.14 4.15
C LEU A 18 2.27 -1.50 4.38
N ASP A 19 1.99 -1.87 5.64
CA ASP A 19 1.29 -3.11 5.97
C ASP A 19 -0.10 -3.17 5.30
N THR A 20 -0.79 -2.02 5.22
CA THR A 20 -2.07 -1.91 4.50
C THR A 20 -1.91 -2.12 3.00
N ALA A 21 -0.89 -1.51 2.39
CA ALA A 21 -0.59 -1.67 0.97
C ALA A 21 -0.25 -3.14 0.61
N GLU A 22 0.50 -3.82 1.46
CA GLU A 22 0.78 -5.26 1.33
C GLU A 22 -0.52 -6.07 1.38
N GLY A 23 -1.42 -5.77 2.33
CA GLY A 23 -2.74 -6.38 2.41
C GLY A 23 -3.59 -6.21 1.13
N VAL A 24 -3.54 -5.03 0.50
CA VAL A 24 -4.20 -4.78 -0.79
C VAL A 24 -3.64 -5.69 -1.88
N LEU A 25 -2.30 -5.81 -1.99
CA LEU A 25 -1.69 -6.69 -3.00
C LEU A 25 -2.00 -8.17 -2.77
N ILE A 26 -2.01 -8.62 -1.52
CA ILE A 26 -2.40 -9.99 -1.17
C ILE A 26 -3.83 -10.27 -1.63
N ALA A 27 -4.76 -9.35 -1.39
CA ALA A 27 -6.15 -9.51 -1.82
C ALA A 27 -6.30 -9.53 -3.35
N LEU A 28 -5.56 -8.68 -4.07
CA LEU A 28 -5.63 -8.58 -5.53
C LEU A 28 -4.92 -9.70 -6.27
N ARG A 29 -3.81 -10.22 -5.72
CA ARG A 29 -2.90 -11.16 -6.41
C ARG A 29 -2.85 -12.55 -5.78
N HIS A 30 -3.49 -12.76 -4.63
CA HIS A 30 -3.43 -14.00 -3.86
C HIS A 30 -1.99 -14.46 -3.55
N CYS A 31 -1.12 -13.52 -3.20
CA CYS A 31 0.28 -13.76 -2.87
C CYS A 31 0.53 -13.75 -1.35
N THR A 32 1.75 -14.11 -0.94
CA THR A 32 2.22 -14.00 0.44
C THR A 32 2.65 -12.57 0.79
N VAL A 33 2.79 -12.27 2.09
CA VAL A 33 3.29 -10.98 2.58
C VAL A 33 4.69 -10.66 2.03
N ASP A 34 5.62 -11.62 2.04
CA ASP A 34 6.97 -11.45 1.49
C ASP A 34 6.99 -11.19 -0.02
N GLU A 35 6.04 -11.75 -0.76
CA GLU A 35 5.89 -11.47 -2.20
C GLU A 35 5.33 -10.07 -2.42
N ALA A 36 4.30 -9.67 -1.67
CA ALA A 36 3.72 -8.33 -1.73
C ALA A 36 4.75 -7.24 -1.40
N PHE A 37 5.54 -7.44 -0.33
CA PHE A 37 6.58 -6.49 0.05
C PHE A 37 7.69 -6.36 -1.00
N ARG A 38 8.18 -7.49 -1.55
CA ARG A 38 9.19 -7.47 -2.63
C ARG A 38 8.67 -6.78 -3.89
N GLU A 39 7.40 -7.00 -4.22
CA GLU A 39 6.74 -6.35 -5.34
C GLU A 39 6.65 -4.83 -5.14
N MET A 40 6.27 -4.38 -3.94
CA MET A 40 6.27 -2.97 -3.57
C MET A 40 7.66 -2.33 -3.73
N ILE A 41 8.72 -3.01 -3.26
CA ILE A 41 10.10 -2.52 -3.44
C ILE A 41 10.47 -2.45 -4.92
N ARG A 42 10.15 -3.49 -5.69
CA ARG A 42 10.46 -3.56 -7.13
C ARG A 42 9.79 -2.41 -7.88
N ALA A 43 8.51 -2.15 -7.61
CA ALA A 43 7.77 -1.04 -8.22
C ALA A 43 8.36 0.32 -7.81
N ALA A 44 8.65 0.51 -6.52
CA ALA A 44 9.27 1.74 -6.01
C ALA A 44 10.60 2.05 -6.71
N GLN A 45 11.45 1.04 -6.90
CA GLN A 45 12.73 1.18 -7.59
C GLN A 45 12.56 1.48 -9.08
N GLN A 46 11.69 0.75 -9.77
CA GLN A 46 11.48 0.91 -11.21
C GLN A 46 10.89 2.28 -11.58
N HIS A 47 9.99 2.81 -10.77
CA HIS A 47 9.36 4.11 -10.99
C HIS A 47 10.07 5.25 -10.27
N GLN A 48 11.14 4.96 -9.52
CA GLN A 48 11.92 5.92 -8.73
C GLN A 48 11.04 6.73 -7.75
N VAL A 49 10.08 6.04 -7.11
CA VAL A 49 9.16 6.62 -6.13
C VAL A 49 9.53 6.12 -4.72
N PRO A 50 9.56 6.98 -3.69
CA PRO A 50 9.78 6.52 -2.32
C PRO A 50 8.74 5.48 -1.90
N LEU A 51 9.19 4.37 -1.29
CA LEU A 51 8.34 3.22 -0.96
C LEU A 51 7.05 3.60 -0.20
N PHE A 52 7.17 4.43 0.85
CA PHE A 52 6.01 4.85 1.64
C PHE A 52 5.07 5.78 0.86
N THR A 53 5.59 6.56 -0.08
CA THR A 53 4.76 7.39 -0.98
C THR A 53 4.01 6.53 -1.98
N LEU A 54 4.64 5.45 -2.46
CA LEU A 54 3.97 4.47 -3.32
C LEU A 54 2.90 3.69 -2.55
N ALA A 55 3.18 3.33 -1.30
CA ALA A 55 2.22 2.63 -0.43
C ALA A 55 0.96 3.48 -0.18
N ASP A 56 1.15 4.75 0.19
CA ASP A 56 0.05 5.71 0.38
C ASP A 56 -0.78 5.88 -0.90
N ALA A 57 -0.12 5.96 -2.04
CA ALA A 57 -0.78 6.06 -3.34
C ALA A 57 -1.60 4.80 -3.67
N LEU A 58 -1.08 3.60 -3.39
CA LEU A 58 -1.79 2.35 -3.62
C LEU A 58 -3.02 2.23 -2.73
N VAL A 59 -2.89 2.55 -1.44
CA VAL A 59 -4.02 2.52 -0.49
C VAL A 59 -5.09 3.55 -0.87
N THR A 60 -4.67 4.75 -1.28
CA THR A 60 -5.58 5.80 -1.76
C THR A 60 -6.35 5.35 -3.00
N ALA A 61 -5.66 4.74 -3.98
CA ALA A 61 -6.27 4.24 -5.20
C ALA A 61 -7.24 3.07 -4.92
N ALA A 62 -6.85 2.13 -4.05
CA ALA A 62 -7.72 1.01 -3.64
C ALA A 62 -8.96 1.49 -2.87
N GLY A 63 -8.84 2.59 -2.12
CA GLY A 63 -9.97 3.24 -1.45
C GLY A 63 -10.90 4.02 -2.38
N GLY A 64 -10.69 4.00 -3.70
CA GLY A 64 -11.53 4.70 -4.68
C GLY A 64 -11.38 6.23 -4.68
N LYS A 65 -10.35 6.77 -4.02
CA LYS A 65 -10.09 8.21 -3.98
C LYS A 65 -9.28 8.62 -5.21
N ALA A 66 -9.80 9.61 -5.95
CA ALA A 66 -9.16 10.10 -7.17
C ALA A 66 -7.88 10.93 -6.89
N GLU A 67 -7.77 11.49 -5.70
CA GLU A 67 -6.73 12.45 -5.36
C GLU A 67 -5.57 11.78 -4.61
N CYS A 68 -4.54 11.44 -5.35
CA CYS A 68 -3.22 11.16 -4.80
C CYS A 68 -2.32 12.40 -5.03
N PRO A 69 -1.79 13.05 -3.98
CA PRO A 69 -1.01 14.30 -4.10
C PRO A 69 0.26 14.14 -4.94
N ASN A 70 0.83 12.94 -4.97
CA ASN A 70 2.02 12.64 -5.75
C ASN A 70 1.65 12.03 -7.11
N ALA A 71 1.77 12.83 -8.17
CA ALA A 71 1.46 12.41 -9.53
C ALA A 71 2.33 11.25 -10.03
N ALA A 72 3.62 11.21 -9.66
CA ALA A 72 4.52 10.11 -10.05
C ALA A 72 4.12 8.79 -9.38
N ALA A 73 3.78 8.85 -8.08
CA ALA A 73 3.28 7.68 -7.35
C ALA A 73 1.94 7.19 -7.91
N ARG A 74 1.03 8.10 -8.26
CA ARG A 74 -0.24 7.75 -8.91
C ARG A 74 -0.01 7.06 -10.25
N THR A 75 0.86 7.60 -11.09
CA THR A 75 1.21 7.00 -12.39
C THR A 75 1.83 5.61 -12.20
N ALA A 76 2.74 5.44 -11.24
CA ALA A 76 3.34 4.15 -10.93
C ALA A 76 2.30 3.11 -10.49
N VAL A 77 1.38 3.48 -9.59
CA VAL A 77 0.29 2.59 -9.14
C VAL A 77 -0.61 2.17 -10.29
N LEU A 78 -0.99 3.10 -11.16
CA LEU A 78 -1.85 2.78 -12.31
C LEU A 78 -1.12 1.90 -13.33
N ALA A 79 0.18 2.12 -13.54
CA ALA A 79 0.99 1.32 -14.44
C ALA A 79 1.18 -0.12 -13.95
N GLU A 80 1.39 -0.33 -12.64
CA GLU A 80 1.64 -1.65 -12.06
C GLU A 80 0.34 -2.42 -11.75
N TRP A 81 -0.65 -1.75 -11.15
CA TRP A 81 -1.80 -2.41 -10.54
C TRP A 81 -3.15 -1.86 -11.00
N GLY A 82 -3.18 -0.90 -11.93
CA GLY A 82 -4.42 -0.25 -12.37
C GLY A 82 -5.48 -1.22 -12.88
N ALA A 83 -5.10 -2.26 -13.64
CA ALA A 83 -6.02 -3.27 -14.14
C ALA A 83 -6.63 -4.14 -13.01
N LEU A 84 -5.85 -4.46 -11.98
CA LEU A 84 -6.32 -5.23 -10.82
C LEU A 84 -7.28 -4.39 -9.97
N LEU A 85 -7.00 -3.10 -9.82
CA LEU A 85 -7.88 -2.20 -9.08
C LEU A 85 -9.24 -2.00 -9.78
N GLN A 86 -9.28 -2.06 -11.11
CA GLN A 86 -10.53 -1.98 -11.88
C GLN A 86 -11.35 -3.28 -11.81
N THR A 87 -10.72 -4.45 -11.64
CA THR A 87 -11.45 -5.72 -11.55
C THR A 87 -12.15 -5.93 -10.21
N THR A 88 -11.74 -5.19 -9.17
CA THR A 88 -12.29 -5.32 -7.82
C THR A 88 -13.35 -4.27 -7.46
N ALA A 89 -13.60 -3.30 -8.34
CA ALA A 89 -14.66 -2.32 -8.12
C ALA A 89 -16.03 -3.01 -8.26
N PRO A 90 -16.94 -2.91 -7.27
CA PRO A 90 -18.28 -3.44 -7.43
C PRO A 90 -18.99 -2.72 -8.59
N LEU A 91 -19.65 -3.50 -9.45
CA LEU A 91 -20.51 -3.03 -10.55
C LEU A 91 -21.62 -2.11 -10.05
#